data_AF-A0A6G6TJA3-F1
#
_entry.id   AF-A0A6G6TJA3-F1
#
_cell.length_a   1.000
_cell.length_b   1.000
_cell.length_c   1.000
_cell.angle_alpha   90.00
_cell.angle_beta   90.00
_cell.angle_gamma   90.00
#
_symmetry.space_group_name_H-M   'P 1'
#
loop_
_entity.id
_entity.type
_entity.pdbx_description
1 polymer ?
#
loop_
_entity_poly.entity_id
_entity_poly.type
_entity_poly.pdbx_seq_one_letter_code
_entity_poly.pdbx_strand_id
1 'polypeptide(L)'
;MTFSKYFKTIPAPEYTEPKLTQGEFSTDPSWWRLKEENGQYIFSCLSGALVGDECHAEVTKEENDKLRSGEMTAIEICRKYQIG
;
A
#
# COMPACT_ATOMS: atom_id res chain seq x y z
N MET A 1 -22.02 42.60 -14.19
CA MET A 1 -21.41 41.27 -14.36
C MET A 1 -20.37 41.08 -13.27
N THR A 2 -20.62 40.25 -12.26
CA THR A 2 -19.53 39.66 -11.47
C THR A 2 -20.00 38.30 -10.94
N PHE A 3 -19.37 37.24 -11.44
CA PHE A 3 -19.63 35.84 -11.09
C PHE A 3 -19.20 35.56 -9.64
N SER A 4 -20.15 35.35 -8.74
CA SER A 4 -19.86 34.82 -7.40
C SER A 4 -19.54 33.33 -7.52
N LYS A 5 -18.26 32.99 -7.40
CA LYS A 5 -17.74 31.61 -7.44
C LYS A 5 -18.30 30.80 -6.27
N TYR A 6 -19.11 29.80 -6.56
CA TYR A 6 -19.52 28.77 -5.61
C TYR A 6 -18.34 27.81 -5.35
N PHE A 7 -17.58 28.03 -4.29
CA PHE A 7 -16.73 26.97 -3.75
C PHE A 7 -17.62 26.03 -2.94
N LYS A 8 -18.02 24.90 -3.55
CA LYS A 8 -18.57 23.77 -2.79
C LYS A 8 -17.41 23.16 -2.00
N THR A 9 -17.43 23.33 -0.68
CA THR A 9 -16.57 22.58 0.23
C THR A 9 -16.95 21.11 0.10
N ILE A 10 -16.17 20.33 -0.63
CA ILE A 10 -16.32 18.87 -0.68
C ILE A 10 -15.84 18.38 0.69
N PRO A 11 -16.67 17.73 1.52
CA PRO A 11 -16.18 17.13 2.75
C PRO A 11 -15.07 16.16 2.38
N ALA A 12 -13.94 16.23 3.08
CA ALA A 12 -12.87 15.26 2.90
C ALA A 12 -13.48 13.85 3.01
N PRO A 13 -13.17 12.93 2.09
CA PRO A 13 -13.65 11.57 2.20
C PRO A 13 -13.26 11.06 3.59
N GLU A 14 -14.23 10.52 4.34
CA GLU A 14 -13.95 9.89 5.62
C GLU A 14 -12.82 8.88 5.40
N TYR A 15 -11.69 9.10 6.09
CA TYR A 15 -10.52 8.24 5.97
C TYR A 15 -10.92 6.86 6.47
N THR A 16 -11.28 6.00 5.53
CA THR A 16 -11.61 4.62 5.84
C THR A 16 -10.27 3.92 5.85
N GLU A 17 -9.81 3.50 7.02
CA GLU A 17 -8.59 2.67 7.11
C GLU A 17 -8.73 1.53 6.11
N PRO A 18 -7.72 1.29 5.24
CA PRO A 18 -7.76 0.22 4.27
C PRO A 18 -8.02 -1.09 5.00
N LYS A 19 -9.23 -1.64 4.85
CA LYS A 19 -9.57 -2.92 5.45
C LYS A 19 -8.85 -4.00 4.65
N LEU A 20 -7.90 -4.67 5.29
CA LEU A 20 -7.27 -5.88 4.74
C LEU A 20 -8.38 -6.88 4.37
N THR A 21 -8.43 -7.26 3.11
CA THR A 21 -9.31 -8.32 2.61
C THR A 21 -8.80 -9.70 3.04
N GLN A 22 -9.64 -10.73 2.93
CA GLN A 22 -9.26 -12.09 3.33
C GLN A 22 -8.02 -12.57 2.57
N GLY A 23 -6.95 -12.87 3.31
CA GLY A 23 -5.66 -13.30 2.76
C GLY A 23 -4.62 -12.20 2.64
N GLU A 24 -4.98 -10.93 2.86
CA GLU A 24 -4.03 -9.83 2.92
C GLU A 24 -3.41 -9.71 4.33
N PHE A 25 -2.11 -9.42 4.36
CA PHE A 25 -1.35 -9.15 5.57
C PHE A 25 -0.67 -7.79 5.46
N SER A 26 -0.78 -6.99 6.51
CA SER A 26 0.01 -5.79 6.67
C SER A 26 0.14 -5.46 8.15
N THR A 27 1.28 -4.92 8.55
CA THR A 27 1.44 -4.29 9.86
C THR A 27 1.03 -2.82 9.83
N ASP A 28 1.02 -2.20 8.64
CA ASP A 28 0.62 -0.81 8.45
C ASP A 28 -0.22 -0.68 7.16
N PRO A 29 -1.54 -0.96 7.26
CA PRO A 29 -2.43 -1.01 6.10
C PRO A 29 -2.54 0.32 5.35
N SER A 30 -2.10 1.43 5.96
CA SER A 30 -2.21 2.76 5.38
C SER A 30 -1.35 2.95 4.13
N TRP A 31 -0.29 2.15 3.97
CA TRP A 31 0.66 2.33 2.87
C TRP A 31 1.23 1.05 2.29
N TRP A 32 1.01 -0.13 2.89
CA TRP A 32 1.44 -1.40 2.29
C TRP A 32 0.54 -2.57 2.66
N ARG A 33 0.60 -3.62 1.86
CA ARG A 33 -0.11 -4.89 2.05
C ARG A 33 0.57 -6.01 1.29
N LEU A 34 0.31 -7.23 1.72
CA LEU A 34 0.87 -8.44 1.14
C LEU A 34 -0.25 -9.43 0.91
N LYS A 35 -0.42 -9.87 -0.34
CA LYS A 35 -1.48 -10.78 -0.77
C LYS A 35 -0.87 -12.06 -1.34
N GLU A 36 -1.41 -13.21 -0.96
CA GLU A 36 -1.12 -14.47 -1.65
C GLU A 36 -2.17 -14.66 -2.76
N GLU A 37 -1.73 -14.78 -4.01
CA GLU A 37 -2.61 -15.00 -5.16
C GLU A 37 -2.00 -16.08 -6.07
N ASN A 38 -2.75 -17.17 -6.33
CA ASN A 38 -2.32 -18.29 -7.18
C ASN A 38 -0.95 -18.90 -6.82
N GLY A 39 -0.54 -18.86 -5.53
CA GLY A 39 0.75 -19.35 -5.06
C GLY A 39 1.91 -18.37 -5.22
N GLN A 40 1.64 -17.15 -5.69
CA GLN A 40 2.58 -16.03 -5.71
C GLN A 40 2.29 -15.10 -4.53
N TYR A 41 3.35 -14.48 -4.00
CA TYR A 41 3.22 -13.49 -2.92
C TYR A 41 3.41 -12.12 -3.54
N ILE A 42 2.33 -11.34 -3.61
CA ILE A 42 2.34 -9.98 -4.15
C ILE A 42 2.44 -9.02 -2.97
N PHE A 43 3.52 -8.25 -2.93
CA PHE A 43 3.68 -7.12 -2.05
C PHE A 43 3.22 -5.85 -2.78
N SER A 44 2.27 -5.14 -2.18
CA SER A 44 1.80 -3.84 -2.65
C SER A 44 2.21 -2.75 -1.67
N CYS A 45 2.74 -1.63 -2.16
CA CYS A 45 2.99 -0.46 -1.31
C CYS A 45 2.76 0.84 -2.07
N LEU A 46 2.40 1.90 -1.34
CA LEU A 46 2.29 3.24 -1.88
C LEU A 46 3.68 3.84 -2.07
N SER A 47 4.00 4.20 -3.30
CA SER A 47 5.23 4.89 -3.64
C SER A 47 5.04 6.40 -3.52
N GLY A 48 5.92 7.05 -2.76
CA GLY A 48 5.99 8.50 -2.70
C GLY A 48 6.49 9.11 -4.02
N ALA A 49 7.41 8.43 -4.74
CA ALA A 49 7.92 8.94 -6.01
C ALA A 49 6.90 8.88 -7.15
N LEU A 50 5.91 7.99 -7.07
CA LEU A 50 4.80 7.90 -8.03
C LEU A 50 3.59 8.75 -7.64
N VAL A 51 3.75 9.76 -6.78
CA VAL A 51 2.64 10.65 -6.36
C VAL A 51 1.53 9.87 -5.63
N GLY A 52 1.90 8.83 -4.88
CA GLY A 52 0.97 8.00 -4.13
C GLY A 52 0.33 6.86 -4.93
N ASP A 53 0.93 6.48 -6.07
CA ASP A 53 0.50 5.30 -6.82
C ASP A 53 0.91 3.99 -6.11
N GLU A 54 0.17 2.90 -6.37
CA GLU A 54 0.44 1.59 -5.79
C GLU A 54 1.48 0.82 -6.62
N CYS A 55 2.63 0.56 -6.02
CA CYS A 55 3.64 -0.32 -6.58
C CYS A 55 3.40 -1.77 -6.16
N HIS A 56 3.55 -2.68 -7.11
CA HIS A 56 3.44 -4.12 -6.90
C HIS A 56 4.77 -4.81 -7.17
N ALA A 57 5.20 -5.66 -6.25
CA ALA A 57 6.36 -6.52 -6.40
C ALA A 57 6.00 -7.96 -6.01
N GLU A 58 6.37 -8.91 -6.86
CA GLU A 58 6.32 -10.32 -6.49
C GLU A 58 7.48 -10.60 -5.53
N VAL A 59 7.16 -11.04 -4.32
CA VAL A 59 8.12 -11.46 -3.31
C VAL A 59 8.17 -12.98 -3.21
N THR A 60 9.27 -13.50 -2.70
CA THR A 60 9.41 -14.93 -2.43
C THR A 60 8.64 -15.32 -1.17
N LYS A 61 8.33 -16.61 -1.04
CA LYS A 61 7.70 -17.16 0.17
C LYS A 61 8.50 -16.85 1.44
N GLU A 62 9.83 -16.92 1.34
CA GLU A 62 10.74 -16.67 2.46
C GLU A 62 10.70 -15.19 2.90
N GLU A 63 10.57 -14.26 1.97
CA GLU A 63 10.38 -12.83 2.27
C GLU A 63 9.02 -12.54 2.88
N ASN A 64 7.96 -13.17 2.38
CA ASN A 64 6.64 -13.09 3.00
C ASN A 64 6.65 -13.63 4.44
N ASP A 65 7.34 -14.75 4.69
CA ASP A 65 7.47 -15.30 6.04
C ASP A 65 8.22 -14.34 6.97
N LYS A 66 9.33 -13.75 6.50
CA LYS A 66 10.09 -12.74 7.24
C LYS A 66 9.30 -11.45 7.50
N LEU A 67 8.45 -11.03 6.57
CA LEU A 67 7.55 -9.89 6.77
C LEU A 67 6.46 -10.20 7.80
N ARG A 68 5.96 -11.44 7.81
CA ARG A 68 4.95 -11.91 8.77
C ARG A 68 5.53 -12.14 10.16
N SER A 69 6.77 -12.61 10.26
CA SER A 69 7.49 -12.78 11.53
C SER A 69 7.99 -11.45 12.09
N GLY A 70 8.06 -10.40 11.27
CA GLY A 70 8.62 -9.09 11.63
C GLY A 70 10.16 -9.06 11.58
N GLU A 71 10.80 -10.11 11.08
CA GLU A 71 12.26 -10.14 10.82
C GLU A 71 12.68 -9.22 9.66
N MET A 72 11.75 -8.91 8.76
CA MET A 72 11.96 -7.99 7.64
C MET A 72 10.85 -6.95 7.60
N THR A 73 11.22 -5.71 7.26
CA THR A 73 10.28 -4.60 7.15
C THR A 73 9.85 -4.34 5.70
N ALA A 74 8.66 -3.78 5.51
CA ALA A 74 8.17 -3.34 4.20
C ALA A 74 9.15 -2.37 3.49
N ILE A 75 9.86 -1.54 4.26
CA ILE A 75 10.88 -0.61 3.74
C ILE A 75 12.06 -1.37 3.12
N GLU A 76 12.50 -2.47 3.75
CA GLU A 76 13.60 -3.29 3.23
C GLU A 76 13.20 -3.98 1.93
N ILE A 77 11.97 -4.45 1.81
CA ILE A 77 11.41 -4.95 0.55
C ILE A 77 11.42 -3.85 -0.51
N CYS A 78 10.89 -2.66 -0.20
CA CYS A 78 10.93 -1.54 -1.14
C CYS A 78 12.34 -1.25 -1.64
N ARG A 79 13.35 -1.23 -0.74
CA ARG A 79 14.76 -1.02 -1.12
C ARG A 79 15.29 -2.15 -2.00
N LYS A 80 14.97 -3.40 -1.67
CA LYS A 80 15.44 -4.58 -2.40
C LYS A 80 14.87 -4.62 -3.83
N TYR A 81 13.59 -4.29 -3.98
CA TYR A 81 12.89 -4.25 -5.26
C TYR A 81 12.97 -2.88 -5.96
N GLN A 82 13.78 -1.96 -5.43
CA GLN A 82 13.96 -0.59 -5.94
C GLN A 82 12.63 0.18 -6.13
N ILE A 83 11.67 -0.07 -5.24
CA ILE A 83 10.41 0.66 -5.14
C ILE A 83 10.70 1.97 -4.42
N GLY A 84 10.54 3.09 -5.13
CA GLY A 84 10.70 4.46 -4.62
C GLY A 84 9.46 5.26 -4.92
#